data_AF-A0A1I4K349-F1
#
_entry.id   AF-A0A1I4K349-F1
#
_cell.length_a   1.000
_cell.length_b   1.000
_cell.length_c   1.000
_cell.angle_alpha   90.00
_cell.angle_beta   90.00
_cell.angle_gamma   90.00
#
_symmetry.space_group_name_H-M   'P 1'
#
loop_
_entity.id
_entity.type
_entity.pdbx_description
1 polymer ?
#
loop_
_entity_poly.entity_id
_entity_poly.type
_entity_poly.pdbx_seq_one_letter_code
_entity_poly.pdbx_strand_id
1 'polypeptide(L)'
;MSSTEKLDKSDQAGADGNIMSGVRNPFLKASDWGWKIDPTGLRIALNQLYDRYRVPLFVVENGLGAYDKPEEDGSVHDDYRIEYLRDHIADMREAIEDGVDLMGYTAWGCIDLVSASTGEISKRYGFIYVDKDDEGNGTLDRSQKKSFYWYKDVIESNGAKLL
;
A
#
# COMPACT_ATOMS: atom_id res chain seq x y z
N MET A 1 -3.45 -9.02 1.21
CA MET A 1 -2.07 -9.56 1.35
C MET A 1 -2.00 -10.92 0.67
N SER A 2 -1.03 -11.13 -0.21
CA SER A 2 -0.79 -12.43 -0.85
C SER A 2 -0.02 -13.37 0.09
N SER A 3 -0.54 -14.58 0.31
CA SER A 3 0.18 -15.66 0.99
C SER A 3 0.82 -16.60 -0.04
N THR A 4 1.81 -17.38 0.39
CA THR A 4 2.42 -18.40 -0.47
C THR A 4 2.70 -19.62 0.38
N GLU A 5 2.29 -20.77 -0.12
CA GLU A 5 2.49 -22.06 0.53
C GLU A 5 3.48 -22.90 -0.28
N LYS A 6 4.29 -23.69 0.41
CA LYS A 6 5.10 -24.75 -0.19
C LYS A 6 4.48 -26.10 0.15
N LEU A 7 4.49 -27.01 -0.82
CA LEU A 7 4.08 -28.41 -0.61
C LEU A 7 5.00 -29.12 0.41
N ASP A 8 6.31 -28.84 0.32
CA ASP A 8 7.33 -29.37 1.23
C ASP A 8 7.76 -28.30 2.25
N LYS A 9 7.54 -28.58 3.54
CA LYS A 9 7.76 -27.65 4.66
C LYS A 9 9.09 -27.89 5.40
N SER A 10 9.97 -28.75 4.87
CA SER A 10 11.24 -29.14 5.50
C SER A 10 12.25 -27.98 5.57
N ASP A 11 12.25 -27.06 4.61
CA ASP A 11 13.11 -25.87 4.58
C ASP A 11 12.30 -24.57 4.78
N GLN A 12 12.11 -24.15 6.03
CA GLN A 12 11.46 -22.87 6.33
C GLN A 12 12.47 -21.73 6.39
N ALA A 13 12.54 -20.95 5.32
CA ALA A 13 12.79 -19.51 5.46
C ALA A 13 11.41 -18.85 5.64
N GLY A 14 11.05 -18.57 6.90
CA GLY A 14 9.76 -17.95 7.24
C GLY A 14 9.56 -16.62 6.51
N ALA A 15 8.32 -16.34 6.08
CA ALA A 15 7.95 -15.00 5.65
C ALA A 15 7.66 -14.14 6.88
N ASP A 16 8.67 -13.44 7.42
CA ASP A 16 8.48 -12.47 8.48
C ASP A 16 7.73 -11.25 7.90
N GLY A 17 6.54 -10.96 8.42
CA GLY A 17 5.76 -9.77 8.03
C GLY A 17 4.27 -10.00 7.80
N ASN A 18 3.85 -11.19 7.35
CA ASN A 18 2.42 -11.48 7.16
C ASN A 18 1.74 -11.83 8.49
N ILE A 19 0.52 -11.33 8.72
CA ILE A 19 -0.32 -11.74 9.87
C ILE A 19 -0.67 -13.23 9.80
N MET A 20 -0.68 -13.80 8.59
CA MET A 20 -0.83 -15.24 8.36
C MET A 20 0.51 -15.87 7.98
N SER A 21 0.79 -17.05 8.55
CA SER A 21 1.98 -17.84 8.25
C SER A 21 2.06 -18.21 6.76
N GLY A 22 3.28 -18.34 6.25
CA GLY A 22 3.55 -18.73 4.87
C GLY A 22 5.05 -18.68 4.55
N VAL A 23 5.42 -19.08 3.33
CA VAL A 23 6.80 -19.03 2.83
C VAL A 23 7.04 -17.79 1.94
N ARG A 24 8.30 -17.39 1.80
CA ARG A 24 8.70 -16.30 0.88
C ARG A 24 8.44 -16.71 -0.58
N ASN A 25 7.82 -15.82 -1.34
CA ASN A 25 7.70 -15.97 -2.80
C ASN A 25 8.94 -15.33 -3.44
N PRO A 26 9.82 -16.09 -4.12
CA PRO A 26 11.04 -15.54 -4.73
C PRO A 26 10.76 -14.62 -5.94
N PHE A 27 9.54 -14.65 -6.49
CA PHE A 27 9.15 -13.84 -7.65
C PHE A 27 8.57 -12.46 -7.27
N LEU A 28 8.31 -12.22 -5.98
CA LEU A 28 7.74 -10.97 -5.51
C LEU A 28 8.77 -10.17 -4.71
N LYS A 29 8.77 -8.86 -4.93
CA LYS A 29 9.46 -7.91 -4.04
C LYS A 29 8.75 -7.87 -2.69
N ALA A 30 9.46 -7.43 -1.67
CA ALA A 30 8.91 -7.20 -0.34
C ALA A 30 9.32 -5.82 0.18
N SER A 31 8.46 -5.20 0.98
CA SER A 31 8.78 -4.00 1.76
C SER A 31 9.85 -4.27 2.81
N ASP A 32 10.34 -3.21 3.45
CA ASP A 32 11.28 -3.31 4.59
C ASP A 32 10.72 -4.10 5.78
N TRP A 33 9.39 -4.23 5.89
CA TRP A 33 8.70 -5.06 6.90
C TRP A 33 8.36 -6.47 6.38
N GLY A 34 8.94 -6.89 5.26
CA GLY A 34 8.76 -8.23 4.67
C GLY A 34 7.40 -8.47 4.00
N TRP A 35 6.54 -7.46 3.92
CA TRP A 35 5.24 -7.55 3.24
C TRP A 35 5.45 -7.64 1.73
N LYS A 36 4.84 -8.66 1.11
CA LYS A 36 4.95 -8.88 -0.34
C LYS A 36 4.23 -7.76 -1.10
N ILE A 37 4.88 -7.24 -2.13
CA ILE A 37 4.33 -6.25 -3.06
C ILE A 37 3.83 -7.03 -4.27
N ASP A 38 2.50 -7.10 -4.42
CA ASP A 38 1.83 -7.95 -5.41
C ASP A 38 0.56 -7.27 -5.95
N PRO A 39 0.70 -6.33 -6.90
CA PRO A 39 -0.44 -5.63 -7.49
C PRO A 39 -1.36 -6.59 -8.26
N THR A 40 -0.81 -7.60 -8.93
CA THR A 40 -1.59 -8.63 -9.63
C THR A 40 -2.45 -9.44 -8.64
N GLY A 41 -1.95 -9.67 -7.43
CA GLY A 41 -2.71 -10.26 -6.34
C GLY A 41 -4.00 -9.49 -6.00
N LEU A 42 -4.00 -8.16 -6.11
CA LEU A 42 -5.22 -7.35 -5.94
C LEU A 42 -6.23 -7.63 -7.05
N ARG A 43 -5.81 -7.62 -8.32
CA ARG A 43 -6.68 -7.93 -9.47
C ARG A 43 -7.30 -9.33 -9.34
N ILE A 44 -6.49 -10.33 -8.96
CA ILE A 44 -6.95 -11.71 -8.76
C ILE A 44 -8.00 -11.75 -7.63
N ALA A 45 -7.73 -11.09 -6.50
CA ALA A 45 -8.66 -11.07 -5.37
C ALA A 45 -10.00 -10.40 -5.72
N LEU A 46 -9.96 -9.27 -6.43
CA LEU A 46 -11.16 -8.57 -6.90
C LEU A 46 -11.99 -9.47 -7.83
N ASN A 47 -11.36 -10.09 -8.82
CA ASN A 47 -12.02 -11.03 -9.73
C ASN A 47 -12.64 -12.21 -8.98
N GLN A 48 -11.91 -12.85 -8.06
CA GLN A 48 -12.41 -13.99 -7.29
C GLN A 48 -13.60 -13.62 -6.40
N LEU A 49 -13.53 -12.50 -5.69
CA LEU A 49 -14.63 -12.03 -4.84
C LEU A 49 -15.86 -11.68 -5.69
N TYR A 50 -15.65 -10.97 -6.80
CA TYR A 50 -16.76 -10.56 -7.65
C TYR A 50 -17.41 -11.76 -8.35
N ASP A 51 -16.62 -12.68 -8.91
CA ASP A 51 -17.12 -13.90 -9.55
C ASP A 51 -17.98 -14.72 -8.58
N ARG A 52 -17.51 -14.85 -7.34
CA ARG A 52 -18.17 -15.63 -6.29
C ARG A 52 -19.45 -15.01 -5.75
N TYR A 53 -19.44 -13.72 -5.47
CA TYR A 53 -20.52 -13.07 -4.71
C TYR A 53 -21.43 -12.20 -5.57
N ARG A 54 -20.94 -11.71 -6.72
CA ARG A 54 -21.69 -10.87 -7.67
C ARG A 54 -22.33 -9.64 -7.02
N VAL A 55 -21.59 -9.03 -6.10
CA VAL A 55 -21.95 -7.75 -5.45
C VAL A 55 -20.86 -6.71 -5.72
N PRO A 56 -21.20 -5.41 -5.78
CA PRO A 56 -20.20 -4.36 -5.91
C PRO A 56 -19.15 -4.44 -4.80
N LEU A 57 -17.89 -4.24 -5.17
CA LEU A 57 -16.76 -4.27 -4.23
C LEU A 57 -16.28 -2.86 -3.91
N PHE A 58 -15.56 -2.72 -2.78
CA PHE A 58 -14.91 -1.47 -2.40
C PHE A 58 -13.55 -1.80 -1.78
N VAL A 59 -12.45 -1.30 -2.38
CA VAL A 59 -11.13 -1.40 -1.75
C VAL A 59 -11.05 -0.35 -0.64
N VAL A 60 -11.36 -0.78 0.59
CA VAL A 60 -11.42 0.12 1.74
C VAL A 60 -10.04 0.42 2.35
N GLU A 61 -9.03 -0.40 2.07
CA GLU A 61 -7.66 -0.17 2.52
C GLU A 61 -6.64 -0.76 1.54
N ASN A 62 -5.69 0.06 1.10
CA ASN A 62 -4.46 -0.37 0.44
C ASN A 62 -3.39 0.72 0.58
N GLY A 63 -2.15 0.36 0.90
CA GLY A 63 -1.09 1.34 1.09
C GLY A 63 0.25 0.71 1.45
N LEU A 64 1.30 1.54 1.44
CA LEU A 64 2.66 1.13 1.76
C LEU A 64 3.18 1.87 2.99
N GLY A 65 3.52 1.10 4.03
CA GLY A 65 4.28 1.58 5.17
C GLY A 65 5.77 1.57 4.86
N ALA A 66 6.42 2.71 4.99
CA ALA A 66 7.85 2.89 4.71
C ALA A 66 8.43 4.02 5.54
N TYR A 67 9.76 4.09 5.62
CA TYR A 67 10.46 5.21 6.27
C TYR A 67 10.50 6.42 5.33
N ASP A 68 9.84 7.51 5.70
CA ASP A 68 10.00 8.79 5.03
C ASP A 68 11.22 9.54 5.59
N LYS A 69 11.96 10.21 4.72
CA LYS A 69 13.06 11.10 5.08
C LYS A 69 12.71 12.52 4.61
N PRO A 70 12.45 13.45 5.54
CA PRO A 70 12.38 14.86 5.20
C PRO A 70 13.74 15.36 4.71
N GLU A 71 13.75 16.10 3.62
CA GLU A 71 14.92 16.83 3.12
C GLU A 71 15.17 18.08 3.97
N GLU A 72 16.30 18.77 3.73
CA GLU A 72 16.65 20.00 4.47
C GLU A 72 15.59 21.12 4.33
N ASP A 73 14.83 21.13 3.23
CA ASP A 73 13.74 22.08 2.98
C ASP A 73 12.38 21.64 3.53
N GLY A 74 12.32 20.47 4.19
CA GLY A 74 11.10 19.88 4.76
C GLY A 74 10.24 19.11 3.76
N SER A 75 10.65 19.02 2.48
CA SER A 75 9.97 18.19 1.50
C SER A 75 10.21 16.70 1.75
N VAL A 76 9.28 15.85 1.31
CA VAL A 76 9.37 14.39 1.43
C VAL A 76 9.17 13.77 0.05
N HIS A 77 10.22 13.15 -0.47
CA HIS A 77 10.24 12.48 -1.77
C HIS A 77 9.96 10.98 -1.62
N ASP A 78 8.68 10.61 -1.61
CA ASP A 78 8.21 9.25 -1.38
C ASP A 78 7.83 8.51 -2.67
N ASP A 79 8.77 8.50 -3.64
CA ASP A 79 8.57 7.83 -4.94
C ASP A 79 8.22 6.34 -4.80
N TYR A 80 8.79 5.63 -3.82
CA TYR A 80 8.44 4.24 -3.54
C TYR A 80 6.95 4.03 -3.21
N ARG A 81 6.30 5.02 -2.58
CA ARG A 81 4.88 4.97 -2.23
C ARG A 81 4.03 5.23 -3.47
N ILE A 82 4.46 6.20 -4.30
CA ILE A 82 3.85 6.46 -5.61
C ILE A 82 3.91 5.20 -6.48
N GLU A 83 5.07 4.57 -6.61
CA GLU A 83 5.24 3.34 -7.41
C GLU A 83 4.32 2.23 -6.93
N TYR A 84 4.29 1.97 -5.61
CA TYR A 84 3.41 0.95 -5.04
C TYR A 84 1.93 1.21 -5.36
N LEU A 85 1.44 2.43 -5.09
CA LEU A 85 0.03 2.77 -5.27
C LEU A 85 -0.33 2.79 -6.76
N ARG A 86 0.53 3.34 -7.62
CA ARG A 86 0.34 3.36 -9.07
C ARG A 86 0.16 1.96 -9.62
N ASP A 87 1.04 1.03 -9.25
CA ASP A 87 0.99 -0.33 -9.77
C ASP A 87 -0.29 -1.06 -9.32
N HIS A 88 -0.73 -0.86 -8.06
CA HIS A 88 -2.01 -1.43 -7.58
C HIS A 88 -3.24 -0.79 -8.23
N ILE A 89 -3.23 0.53 -8.46
CA ILE A 89 -4.34 1.22 -9.13
C ILE A 89 -4.42 0.81 -10.61
N ALA A 90 -3.28 0.54 -11.27
CA ALA A 90 -3.26 0.00 -12.62
C ALA A 90 -3.91 -1.39 -12.67
N ASP A 91 -3.53 -2.32 -11.79
CA ASP A 91 -4.16 -3.66 -11.72
C ASP A 91 -5.64 -3.59 -11.27
N MET A 92 -6.02 -2.62 -10.46
CA MET A 92 -7.42 -2.35 -10.11
C MET A 92 -8.23 -1.91 -11.34
N ARG A 93 -7.67 -1.05 -12.19
CA ARG A 93 -8.31 -0.66 -13.46
C ARG A 93 -8.49 -1.86 -14.37
N GLU A 94 -7.49 -2.73 -14.46
CA GLU A 94 -7.61 -3.98 -15.22
C GLU A 94 -8.72 -4.90 -14.68
N ALA A 95 -8.93 -4.95 -13.35
CA ALA A 95 -10.06 -5.69 -12.79
C ALA A 95 -11.43 -5.11 -13.19
N ILE A 96 -11.53 -3.78 -13.34
CA ILE A 96 -12.73 -3.12 -13.86
C ILE A 96 -12.96 -3.54 -15.33
N GLU A 97 -11.91 -3.57 -16.14
CA GLU A 97 -11.99 -4.07 -17.53
C GLU A 97 -12.36 -5.56 -17.61
N ASP A 98 -11.97 -6.37 -16.62
CA ASP A 98 -12.41 -7.77 -16.48
C ASP A 98 -13.92 -7.89 -16.13
N GLY A 99 -14.58 -6.78 -15.79
CA GLY A 99 -16.00 -6.71 -15.47
C GLY A 99 -16.33 -6.67 -13.97
N VAL A 100 -15.36 -6.42 -13.09
CA VAL A 100 -15.62 -6.20 -11.67
C VAL A 100 -16.32 -4.85 -11.46
N ASP A 101 -17.48 -4.88 -10.80
CA ASP A 101 -18.14 -3.66 -10.34
C ASP A 101 -17.45 -3.14 -9.06
N LEU A 102 -16.66 -2.08 -9.21
CA LEU A 102 -15.86 -1.51 -8.15
C LEU A 102 -16.32 -0.08 -7.82
N MET A 103 -16.79 0.10 -6.59
CA MET A 103 -17.34 1.37 -6.11
C MET A 103 -16.27 2.44 -5.88
N GLY A 104 -15.06 2.03 -5.49
CA GLY A 104 -13.99 2.97 -5.18
C GLY A 104 -12.78 2.34 -4.51
N TYR A 105 -11.83 3.23 -4.18
CA TYR A 105 -10.54 2.91 -3.59
C TYR A 105 -10.16 3.97 -2.55
N THR A 106 -9.88 3.53 -1.32
CA THR A 106 -9.40 4.40 -0.24
C THR A 106 -7.99 3.97 0.18
N ALA A 107 -7.01 4.78 -0.22
CA ALA A 107 -5.63 4.61 0.18
C ALA A 107 -5.52 4.66 1.72
N TRP A 108 -4.81 3.69 2.29
CA TRP A 108 -4.65 3.57 3.74
C TRP A 108 -3.66 4.59 4.27
N GLY A 109 -4.04 5.24 5.38
CA GLY A 109 -3.24 6.27 6.03
C GLY A 109 -3.11 7.50 5.16
N CYS A 110 -4.21 8.21 4.88
CA CYS A 110 -4.17 9.47 4.11
C CYS A 110 -3.28 10.54 4.78
N ILE A 111 -3.13 10.46 6.10
CA ILE A 111 -2.21 11.22 6.95
C ILE A 111 -1.38 10.23 7.78
N ASP A 112 -0.14 10.60 8.12
CA ASP A 112 0.67 9.80 9.04
C ASP A 112 -0.05 9.56 10.37
N LEU A 113 0.08 8.33 10.86
CA LEU A 113 -0.58 7.83 12.06
C LEU A 113 0.30 6.78 12.73
N VAL A 114 0.02 6.51 14.00
CA VAL A 114 0.70 5.46 14.77
C VAL A 114 0.30 4.09 14.23
N SER A 115 1.29 3.29 13.81
CA SER A 115 1.03 2.00 13.20
C SER A 115 0.42 1.01 14.19
N ALA A 116 -0.54 0.20 13.74
CA ALA A 116 -1.13 -0.85 14.58
C ALA A 116 -0.16 -2.00 14.86
N SER A 117 0.79 -2.26 13.96
CA SER A 117 1.71 -3.41 14.05
C SER A 117 2.85 -3.19 15.03
N THR A 118 3.42 -1.99 15.08
CA THR A 118 4.61 -1.69 15.90
C THR A 118 4.36 -0.62 16.95
N GLY A 119 3.25 0.12 16.87
CA GLY A 119 3.02 1.27 17.77
C GLY A 119 3.92 2.47 17.47
N GLU A 120 4.62 2.46 16.34
CA GLU A 120 5.55 3.49 15.89
C GLU A 120 4.92 4.39 14.83
N ILE A 121 5.37 5.64 14.74
CA ILE A 121 5.04 6.55 13.65
C ILE A 121 6.12 6.56 12.56
N SER A 122 7.33 6.06 12.83
CA SER A 122 8.41 5.94 11.84
C SER A 122 8.05 5.06 10.63
N LYS A 123 7.13 4.10 10.81
CA LYS A 123 6.45 3.40 9.72
C LYS A 123 5.28 4.24 9.18
N ARG A 124 5.57 5.08 8.19
CA ARG A 124 4.64 6.10 7.68
C ARG A 124 3.85 5.61 6.46
N TYR A 125 2.59 6.04 6.38
CA TYR A 125 1.65 5.70 5.30
C TYR A 125 1.09 6.93 4.57
N GLY A 126 1.14 8.10 5.23
CA GLY A 126 0.55 9.37 4.81
C GLY A 126 0.84 9.78 3.38
N PHE A 127 -0.13 10.42 2.73
CA PHE A 127 0.18 11.48 1.75
C PHE A 127 0.58 12.78 2.44
N ILE A 128 0.09 12.96 3.67
CA ILE A 128 0.37 14.10 4.54
C ILE A 128 1.34 13.63 5.62
N TYR A 129 2.53 14.23 5.65
CA TYR A 129 3.52 14.01 6.69
C TYR A 129 3.07 14.69 7.98
N VAL A 130 3.35 14.06 9.13
CA VAL A 130 3.14 14.64 10.46
C VAL A 130 4.49 14.70 11.18
N ASP A 131 4.89 15.90 11.61
CA ASP A 131 6.11 16.13 12.38
C ASP A 131 5.96 15.58 13.81
N LYS A 132 6.29 14.29 13.94
CA LYS A 132 6.26 13.53 15.17
C LYS A 132 7.18 12.32 15.00
N ASP A 133 7.99 12.00 16.01
CA ASP A 133 8.82 10.80 16.06
C ASP A 133 8.28 9.76 17.07
N ASP A 134 8.95 8.61 17.15
CA ASP A 134 8.55 7.49 18.02
C ASP A 134 8.73 7.79 19.52
N GLU A 135 9.59 8.74 19.87
CA GLU A 135 9.79 9.22 21.24
C GLU A 135 8.75 10.29 21.65
N GLY A 136 7.96 10.75 20.68
CA GLY A 136 6.93 11.76 20.87
C GLY A 136 7.43 13.19 20.73
N ASN A 137 8.64 13.42 20.23
CA ASN A 137 9.11 14.75 19.84
C ASN A 137 8.49 15.17 18.50
N GLY A 138 8.44 16.48 18.23
CA GLY A 138 7.87 17.07 17.01
C GLY A 138 6.73 18.05 17.29
N THR A 139 6.46 18.92 16.32
CA THR A 139 5.50 20.04 16.42
C THR A 139 4.05 19.62 16.15
N LEU A 140 3.85 18.43 15.56
CA LEU A 140 2.60 18.02 14.91
C LEU A 140 2.23 18.86 13.69
N ASP A 141 3.14 19.63 13.11
CA ASP A 141 2.86 20.31 11.85
C ASP A 141 2.68 19.31 10.71
N ARG A 142 1.90 19.72 9.70
CA ARG A 142 1.54 18.89 8.55
C ARG A 142 2.16 19.48 7.29
N SER A 143 2.78 18.62 6.49
CA SER A 143 3.30 18.97 5.16
C SER A 143 2.88 17.94 4.12
N GLN A 144 2.71 18.38 2.87
CA GLN A 144 2.38 17.51 1.75
C GLN A 144 3.62 16.78 1.26
N LYS A 145 3.56 15.45 1.16
CA LYS A 145 4.59 14.64 0.50
C LYS A 145 4.45 14.72 -1.02
N LYS A 146 5.42 14.22 -1.77
CA LYS A 146 5.34 14.15 -3.23
C LYS A 146 4.10 13.36 -3.69
N SER A 147 3.80 12.25 -3.02
CA SER A 147 2.63 11.42 -3.27
C SER A 147 1.29 12.13 -3.12
N PHE A 148 1.21 13.20 -2.30
CA PHE A 148 0.01 14.03 -2.19
C PHE A 148 -0.37 14.65 -3.54
N TYR A 149 0.59 15.27 -4.20
CA TYR A 149 0.38 15.94 -5.48
C TYR A 149 0.11 14.92 -6.59
N TRP A 150 0.84 13.80 -6.59
CA TRP A 150 0.56 12.70 -7.51
C TRP A 150 -0.87 12.17 -7.35
N TYR A 151 -1.32 11.88 -6.14
CA TYR A 151 -2.65 11.32 -5.91
C TYR A 151 -3.76 12.33 -6.19
N LYS A 152 -3.50 13.63 -5.98
CA LYS A 152 -4.37 14.71 -6.45
C LYS A 152 -4.58 14.63 -7.97
N ASP A 153 -3.51 14.47 -8.75
CA ASP A 153 -3.60 14.40 -10.22
C ASP A 153 -4.28 13.10 -10.69
N VAL A 154 -4.09 12.00 -9.97
CA VAL A 154 -4.84 10.74 -10.19
C VAL A 154 -6.34 10.97 -10.02
N ILE A 155 -6.76 11.62 -8.93
CA ILE A 155 -8.18 11.92 -8.67
C ILE A 155 -8.74 12.86 -9.73
N GLU A 156 -8.06 13.98 -10.02
CA GLU A 156 -8.53 14.98 -11.00
C GLU A 156 -8.68 14.41 -12.40
N SER A 157 -7.84 13.43 -12.75
CA SER A 157 -7.89 12.73 -14.04
C SER A 157 -8.77 11.48 -14.04
N ASN A 158 -9.45 11.17 -12.92
CA ASN A 158 -10.20 9.93 -12.72
C ASN A 158 -9.38 8.68 -13.12
N GLY A 159 -8.11 8.63 -12.68
CA GLY A 159 -7.19 7.53 -12.95
C GLY A 159 -6.54 7.53 -14.34
N ALA A 160 -6.76 8.55 -15.18
CA ALA A 160 -6.13 8.62 -16.50
C ALA A 160 -4.64 9.03 -16.44
N LYS A 161 -4.23 9.81 -15.44
CA LYS A 161 -2.83 10.22 -15.20
C LYS A 161 -2.22 9.39 -14.08
N LEU A 162 -1.78 8.19 -14.42
CA LEU A 162 -1.02 7.31 -13.52
C LEU A 162 0.49 7.37 -13.79
N LEU A 163 0.90 7.95 -14.93
CA LEU A 163 2.28 8.07 -15.41
C LEU A 163 2.80 9.50 -15.24
#